data_AF-A0A4Z2B227-F1
#
_entry.id   AF-A0A4Z2B227-F1
#
_cell.length_a   1.000
_cell.length_b   1.000
_cell.length_c   1.000
_cell.angle_alpha   90.00
_cell.angle_beta   90.00
_cell.angle_gamma   90.00
#
_symmetry.space_group_name_H-M   'P 1'
#
loop_
_entity.id
_entity.type
_entity.pdbx_description
1 polymer ?
#
loop_
_entity_poly.entity_id
_entity_poly.type
_entity_poly.pdbx_seq_one_letter_code
_entity_poly.pdbx_strand_id
1 'polypeptide(L)'
;MPRWTACIVQRLRWSSAVSQALLLSALTFCVVLPLCGHRLLYSYFFIRSMYLDSMSDQALQKSLRQGQDDLHFWQKVSAEPAMFKNISLNPDLLVTIVTARRNEGRDFHYLLQVMRQLSVILHSCGGQRCAEVLVCDVESGPQENQDSSLLEAHFKVIRRSPEEQLRSWEKINTFEREKRDYVFCLRKGWNLLKPRNIVVLEDDALPTPDFFSVVTNLLSRRFARYTLYVKLYHPERLQRYWNPEPYRLLEWVGLGLVLATVLLLNPCRFTFTLSWAHLLFFTLYFMAVTELLGRHYLLEVRRLLPQFYAVSPATECCTPAMLFPGDSSLRVAEYLDASFCTKGNAKDTVLYQLMKKLPGERAHSVEPNLVTHIGAFSSVRPNPSRPKLL
;
A
#
# COMPACT_ATOMS: atom_id res chain seq x y z
N MET A 1 40.71 27.92 -38.65
CA MET A 1 39.59 28.82 -39.00
C MET A 1 38.96 28.35 -40.31
N PRO A 2 37.64 28.48 -40.49
CA PRO A 2 36.73 27.32 -40.43
C PRO A 2 36.04 27.04 -41.77
N ARG A 3 35.53 25.81 -41.94
CA ARG A 3 34.29 25.53 -42.69
C ARG A 3 33.80 24.12 -42.35
N TRP A 4 33.13 24.03 -41.21
CA TRP A 4 32.25 22.91 -40.87
C TRP A 4 31.02 22.97 -41.77
N THR A 5 31.14 22.41 -42.97
CA THR A 5 30.02 22.12 -43.87
C THR A 5 29.89 20.63 -44.00
N ALA A 6 29.20 20.01 -43.04
CA ALA A 6 28.61 18.68 -43.18
C ALA A 6 27.43 18.50 -42.19
N CYS A 7 26.55 19.50 -42.11
CA CYS A 7 25.17 19.33 -41.62
C CYS A 7 24.18 19.77 -42.71
N ILE A 8 24.46 19.34 -43.95
CA ILE A 8 23.48 19.39 -45.05
C ILE A 8 22.99 17.95 -45.24
N VAL A 9 22.27 17.46 -44.25
CA VAL A 9 21.20 16.51 -44.53
C VAL A 9 20.00 17.39 -44.83
N GLN A 10 19.67 17.45 -46.13
CA GLN A 10 18.49 18.12 -46.64
C GLN A 10 17.29 17.73 -45.79
N ARG A 11 16.79 18.73 -45.06
CA ARG A 11 15.56 18.68 -44.31
C ARG A 11 14.44 18.35 -45.29
N LEU A 12 13.95 17.11 -45.27
CA LEU A 12 12.53 16.87 -45.52
C LEU A 12 11.79 17.72 -44.48
N ARG A 13 11.36 18.93 -44.85
CA ARG A 13 10.50 19.78 -44.02
C ARG A 13 9.14 19.09 -43.93
N TRP A 14 9.04 18.11 -43.04
CA TRP A 14 7.75 17.72 -42.48
C TRP A 14 7.20 18.92 -41.73
N SER A 15 6.27 19.60 -42.40
CA SER A 15 5.09 20.30 -41.87
C SER A 15 5.28 21.29 -40.70
N SER A 16 4.32 22.19 -40.50
CA SER A 16 4.37 23.18 -39.42
C SER A 16 4.55 22.51 -38.04
N ALA A 17 5.09 23.22 -37.03
CA ALA A 17 5.22 22.70 -35.66
C ALA A 17 3.88 22.14 -35.12
N VAL A 18 2.77 22.75 -35.54
CA VAL A 18 1.41 22.28 -35.27
C VAL A 18 1.15 20.88 -35.85
N SER A 19 1.54 20.64 -37.11
CA SER A 19 1.36 19.34 -37.76
C SER A 19 2.19 18.25 -37.10
N GLN A 20 3.42 18.57 -36.68
CA GLN A 20 4.27 17.65 -35.92
C GLN A 20 3.68 17.34 -34.54
N ALA A 21 3.15 18.36 -33.84
CA ALA A 21 2.50 18.19 -32.55
C ALA A 21 1.23 17.34 -32.64
N LEU A 22 0.42 17.55 -33.69
CA LEU A 22 -0.77 16.74 -33.98
C LEU A 22 -0.40 15.29 -34.27
N LEU A 23 0.60 15.07 -35.14
CA LEU A 23 1.09 13.73 -35.45
C LEU A 23 1.63 13.03 -34.20
N LEU A 24 2.45 13.71 -33.39
CA LEU A 24 2.99 13.19 -32.14
C LEU A 24 1.87 12.78 -31.18
N SER A 25 0.85 13.64 -31.05
CA SER A 25 -0.30 13.38 -30.20
C SER A 25 -1.10 12.17 -30.72
N ALA A 26 -1.41 12.13 -32.02
CA ALA A 26 -2.13 11.02 -32.63
C ALA A 26 -1.36 9.70 -32.48
N LEU A 27 -0.05 9.68 -32.77
CA LEU A 27 0.78 8.49 -32.58
C LEU A 27 0.79 8.06 -31.12
N THR A 28 0.95 9.00 -30.19
CA THR A 28 1.11 8.68 -28.77
C THR A 28 -0.19 8.17 -28.17
N PHE A 29 -1.29 8.92 -28.31
CA PHE A 29 -2.55 8.62 -27.64
C PHE A 29 -3.38 7.55 -28.36
N CYS A 30 -3.21 7.37 -29.68
CA CYS A 30 -3.98 6.38 -30.45
C CYS A 30 -3.19 5.11 -30.78
N VAL A 31 -1.86 5.12 -30.68
CA VAL A 31 -1.03 3.94 -31.02
C VAL A 31 -0.16 3.52 -29.85
N VAL A 32 0.79 4.37 -29.42
CA VAL A 32 1.81 3.98 -28.44
C VAL A 32 1.21 3.66 -27.08
N LEU A 33 0.43 4.57 -26.48
CA LEU A 33 -0.14 4.35 -25.16
C LEU A 33 -1.17 3.20 -25.13
N PRO A 34 -2.06 3.04 -26.12
CA PRO A 34 -2.88 1.84 -26.20
C PRO A 34 -2.05 0.55 -26.28
N LEU A 35 -1.02 0.49 -27.13
CA LEU A 35 -0.18 -0.70 -27.29
C LEU A 35 0.61 -1.03 -26.01
N CYS A 36 1.14 -0.03 -25.31
CA CYS A 36 1.89 -0.25 -24.08
C CYS A 36 0.98 -0.45 -22.85
N GLY A 37 -0.16 0.22 -22.81
CA GLY A 37 -1.05 0.31 -21.65
C GLY A 37 -2.12 -0.77 -21.58
N HIS A 38 -2.42 -1.50 -22.67
CA HIS A 38 -3.57 -2.41 -22.68
C HIS A 38 -3.50 -3.58 -21.70
N ARG A 39 -2.31 -3.95 -21.20
CA ARG A 39 -2.11 -4.99 -20.16
C ARG A 39 -1.90 -4.42 -18.76
N LEU A 40 -1.75 -3.11 -18.63
CA LEU A 40 -1.52 -2.46 -17.34
C LEU A 40 -2.86 -2.28 -16.63
N LEU A 41 -3.11 -3.10 -15.59
CA LEU A 41 -4.39 -3.22 -14.88
C LEU A 41 -5.09 -1.89 -14.55
N TYR A 42 -4.33 -0.86 -14.21
CA TYR A 42 -4.84 0.43 -13.77
C TYR A 42 -4.68 1.56 -14.81
N SER A 43 -4.15 1.27 -16.00
CA SER A 43 -4.12 2.20 -17.13
C SER A 43 -5.53 2.42 -17.69
N TYR A 44 -5.78 3.60 -18.26
CA TYR A 44 -7.01 3.89 -18.98
C TYR A 44 -7.22 3.02 -20.22
N PHE A 45 -6.15 2.45 -20.78
CA PHE A 45 -6.20 1.60 -21.96
C PHE A 45 -6.42 0.11 -21.64
N PHE A 46 -6.55 -0.26 -20.36
CA PHE A 46 -6.71 -1.65 -19.95
C PHE A 46 -7.99 -2.28 -20.51
N ILE A 47 -7.84 -3.37 -21.28
CA ILE A 47 -8.97 -4.08 -21.89
C ILE A 47 -9.47 -5.15 -20.93
N ARG A 48 -10.42 -4.78 -20.06
CA ARG A 48 -10.97 -5.67 -19.02
C ARG A 48 -11.47 -7.01 -19.56
N SER A 49 -12.22 -7.01 -20.66
CA SER A 49 -12.79 -8.22 -21.25
C SER A 49 -11.75 -9.22 -21.74
N MET A 50 -10.56 -8.75 -22.13
CA MET A 50 -9.49 -9.62 -22.62
C MET A 50 -8.58 -10.11 -21.51
N TYR A 51 -8.28 -9.26 -20.52
CA TYR A 51 -7.18 -9.52 -19.59
C TYR A 51 -7.64 -9.82 -18.16
N LEU A 52 -8.73 -9.20 -17.67
CA LEU A 52 -9.05 -9.20 -16.24
C LEU A 52 -9.21 -10.62 -15.67
N ASP A 53 -9.96 -11.49 -16.35
CA ASP A 53 -10.20 -12.85 -15.86
C ASP A 53 -8.90 -13.66 -15.86
N SER A 54 -8.14 -13.64 -16.96
CA SER A 54 -6.86 -14.34 -17.04
C SER A 54 -5.83 -13.85 -16.01
N MET A 55 -5.74 -12.54 -15.80
CA MET A 55 -4.84 -11.94 -14.81
C MET A 55 -5.29 -12.28 -13.39
N SER A 56 -6.60 -12.28 -13.12
CA SER A 56 -7.15 -12.64 -11.82
C SER A 56 -6.89 -14.11 -11.51
N ASP A 57 -7.13 -15.01 -12.46
CA ASP A 57 -6.84 -16.44 -12.29
C ASP A 57 -5.34 -16.67 -12.08
N GLN A 58 -4.47 -16.00 -12.83
CA GLN A 58 -3.02 -16.10 -12.64
C GLN A 58 -2.58 -15.59 -11.27
N ALA A 59 -3.14 -14.47 -10.79
CA ALA A 59 -2.85 -13.95 -9.46
C ALA A 59 -3.32 -14.89 -8.35
N LEU A 60 -4.52 -15.47 -8.50
CA LEU A 60 -5.05 -16.47 -7.58
C LEU A 60 -4.20 -17.74 -7.56
N GLN A 61 -3.84 -18.28 -8.74
CA GLN A 61 -2.96 -19.45 -8.83
C GLN A 61 -1.59 -19.19 -8.21
N LYS A 62 -1.01 -18.02 -8.44
CA LYS A 62 0.25 -17.62 -7.83
C LYS A 62 0.14 -17.54 -6.31
N SER A 63 -0.90 -16.88 -5.80
CA SER A 63 -1.12 -16.73 -4.35
C SER A 63 -1.40 -18.08 -3.69
N LEU A 64 -2.18 -18.96 -4.33
CA LEU A 64 -2.43 -20.32 -3.85
C LEU A 64 -1.14 -21.12 -3.74
N ARG A 65 -0.32 -21.13 -4.81
CA ARG A 65 0.99 -21.83 -4.80
C ARG A 65 1.89 -21.29 -3.69
N GLN A 66 2.01 -19.97 -3.58
CA GLN A 66 2.79 -19.32 -2.53
C GLN A 66 2.29 -19.71 -1.14
N GLY A 67 0.98 -19.69 -0.91
CA GLY A 67 0.36 -20.11 0.36
C GLY A 67 0.68 -21.55 0.74
N GLN A 68 0.64 -22.48 -0.23
CA GLN A 68 0.99 -23.89 -0.01
C GLN A 68 2.49 -24.07 0.27
N ASP A 69 3.35 -23.35 -0.46
CA ASP A 69 4.80 -23.35 -0.21
C ASP A 69 5.12 -22.81 1.20
N ASP A 70 4.39 -21.80 1.65
CA ASP A 70 4.57 -21.17 2.96
C ASP A 70 4.04 -22.06 4.09
N LEU A 71 2.92 -22.75 3.86
CA LEU A 71 2.45 -23.81 4.76
C LEU A 71 3.52 -24.89 4.94
N HIS A 72 4.06 -25.42 3.85
CA HIS A 72 5.11 -26.42 3.91
C HIS A 72 6.40 -25.92 4.58
N PHE A 73 6.75 -24.65 4.37
CA PHE A 73 7.86 -24.01 5.06
C PHE A 73 7.64 -24.04 6.58
N TRP A 74 6.51 -23.51 7.07
CA TRP A 74 6.24 -23.45 8.50
C TRP A 74 6.04 -24.82 9.16
N GLN A 75 5.53 -25.81 8.44
CA GLN A 75 5.44 -27.19 8.94
C GLN A 75 6.81 -27.87 9.09
N LYS A 76 7.77 -27.54 8.21
CA LYS A 76 9.11 -28.17 8.19
C LYS A 76 10.11 -27.50 9.11
N VAL A 77 9.98 -26.19 9.33
CA VAL A 77 10.89 -25.46 10.22
C VAL A 77 10.68 -26.02 11.63
N SER A 78 11.63 -26.86 12.08
CA SER A 78 11.64 -27.36 13.45
C SER A 78 11.71 -26.16 14.39
N ALA A 79 11.00 -26.22 15.52
CA ALA A 79 10.87 -25.14 16.49
C ALA A 79 12.18 -24.84 17.29
N GLU A 80 13.34 -24.87 16.63
CA GLU A 80 14.62 -24.46 17.21
C GLU A 80 14.59 -22.99 17.66
N PRO A 81 15.27 -22.71 18.79
CA PRO A 81 14.60 -22.28 20.00
C PRO A 81 13.71 -21.07 19.72
N ALA A 82 12.40 -21.30 19.60
CA ALA A 82 11.35 -20.28 19.67
C ALA A 82 11.76 -18.92 19.05
N MET A 83 12.22 -18.97 17.79
CA MET A 83 13.04 -17.92 17.17
C MET A 83 12.48 -16.51 17.42
N PHE A 84 11.16 -16.28 17.37
CA PHE A 84 10.53 -14.98 17.61
C PHE A 84 9.55 -14.96 18.79
N LYS A 85 9.56 -16.00 19.64
CA LYS A 85 8.63 -16.11 20.77
C LYS A 85 9.07 -15.28 21.97
N ASN A 86 10.39 -15.15 22.15
CA ASN A 86 10.98 -14.29 23.15
C ASN A 86 10.98 -12.85 22.62
N ILE A 87 9.96 -12.11 23.05
CA ILE A 87 9.76 -10.71 22.67
C ILE A 87 10.34 -9.80 23.76
N SER A 88 11.13 -8.82 23.35
CA SER A 88 11.69 -7.81 24.25
C SER A 88 10.60 -6.90 24.82
N LEU A 89 10.74 -6.51 26.09
CA LEU A 89 9.91 -5.46 26.68
C LEU A 89 10.40 -4.09 26.18
N ASN A 90 9.47 -3.16 25.97
CA ASN A 90 9.69 -1.81 25.46
C ASN A 90 10.42 -1.75 24.10
N PRO A 91 10.01 -2.51 23.07
CA PRO A 91 10.69 -2.46 21.78
C PRO A 91 10.44 -1.13 21.05
N ASP A 92 11.39 -0.67 20.25
CA ASP A 92 11.23 0.57 19.46
C ASP A 92 10.07 0.48 18.46
N LEU A 93 9.82 -0.72 17.92
CA LEU A 93 8.76 -1.00 16.96
C LEU A 93 8.14 -2.38 17.24
N LEU A 94 6.81 -2.41 17.35
CA LEU A 94 6.00 -3.63 17.40
C LEU A 94 5.17 -3.74 16.13
N VAL A 95 5.23 -4.88 15.45
CA VAL A 95 4.30 -5.24 14.37
C VAL A 95 3.25 -6.22 14.92
N THR A 96 2.00 -5.78 14.95
CA THR A 96 0.85 -6.61 15.34
C THR A 96 0.08 -7.03 14.09
N ILE A 97 -0.03 -8.34 13.85
CA ILE A 97 -0.82 -8.89 12.75
C ILE A 97 -2.20 -9.26 13.30
N VAL A 98 -3.26 -8.68 12.75
CA VAL A 98 -4.65 -9.04 13.09
C VAL A 98 -5.11 -10.13 12.13
N THR A 99 -5.52 -11.27 12.67
CA THR A 99 -6.00 -12.41 11.88
C THR A 99 -7.28 -13.00 12.45
N ALA A 100 -8.11 -13.51 11.56
CA ALA A 100 -9.28 -14.31 11.88
C ALA A 100 -9.36 -15.47 10.89
N ARG A 101 -10.05 -16.55 11.26
CA ARG A 101 -10.20 -17.68 10.37
C ARG A 101 -11.01 -17.31 9.14
N ARG A 102 -10.50 -17.65 7.96
CA ARG A 102 -11.27 -17.58 6.72
C ARG A 102 -12.10 -18.84 6.56
N ASN A 103 -13.35 -18.72 6.12
CA ASN A 103 -14.16 -19.89 5.75
C ASN A 103 -13.94 -20.29 4.30
N GLU A 104 -13.83 -19.31 3.42
CA GLU A 104 -13.54 -19.48 2.00
C GLU A 104 -12.10 -19.06 1.71
N GLY A 105 -11.43 -19.72 0.77
CA GLY A 105 -10.04 -19.41 0.42
C GLY A 105 -9.03 -19.76 1.51
N ARG A 106 -9.31 -20.77 2.36
CA ARG A 106 -8.41 -21.25 3.41
C ARG A 106 -7.05 -21.69 2.88
N ASP A 107 -7.06 -22.37 1.73
CA ASP A 107 -5.86 -22.93 1.10
C ASP A 107 -4.87 -21.87 0.62
N PHE A 108 -5.25 -20.58 0.62
CA PHE A 108 -4.35 -19.49 0.27
C PHE A 108 -3.40 -19.12 1.42
N HIS A 109 -3.70 -19.45 2.68
CA HIS A 109 -2.81 -19.22 3.82
C HIS A 109 -2.19 -17.81 3.88
N TYR A 110 -2.98 -16.74 3.67
CA TYR A 110 -2.46 -15.37 3.58
C TYR A 110 -1.61 -14.97 4.79
N LEU A 111 -2.02 -15.38 6.00
CA LEU A 111 -1.26 -15.14 7.22
C LEU A 111 0.14 -15.74 7.12
N LEU A 112 0.26 -16.98 6.65
CA LEU A 112 1.55 -17.65 6.51
C LEU A 112 2.46 -16.94 5.49
N GLN A 113 1.87 -16.40 4.41
CA GLN A 113 2.60 -15.59 3.42
C GLN A 113 3.16 -14.31 4.03
N VAL A 114 2.33 -13.56 4.76
CA VAL A 114 2.74 -12.34 5.47
C VAL A 114 3.84 -12.64 6.48
N MET A 115 3.68 -13.70 7.27
CA MET A 115 4.63 -14.07 8.32
C MET A 115 5.94 -14.59 7.76
N ARG A 116 5.93 -15.34 6.64
CA ARG A 116 7.16 -15.76 5.97
C ARG A 116 7.93 -14.54 5.47
N GLN A 117 7.26 -13.61 4.80
CA GLN A 117 7.88 -12.38 4.32
C GLN A 117 8.49 -11.58 5.47
N LEU A 118 7.73 -11.38 6.57
CA LEU A 118 8.23 -10.72 7.78
C LEU A 118 9.48 -11.41 8.35
N SER A 119 9.48 -12.75 8.46
CA SER A 119 10.63 -13.50 8.99
C SER A 119 11.92 -13.26 8.21
N VAL A 120 11.81 -13.04 6.89
CA VAL A 120 12.94 -12.70 6.01
C VAL A 120 13.39 -11.26 6.23
N ILE A 121 12.46 -10.30 6.21
CA ILE A 121 12.82 -8.88 6.25
C ILE A 121 13.17 -8.37 7.67
N LEU A 122 12.78 -9.06 8.74
CA LEU A 122 13.08 -8.70 10.13
C LEU A 122 14.58 -8.60 10.43
N HIS A 123 15.43 -9.36 9.74
CA HIS A 123 16.88 -9.37 9.95
C HIS A 123 17.64 -8.36 9.08
N SER A 124 16.93 -7.53 8.31
CA SER A 124 17.55 -6.54 7.42
C SER A 124 18.18 -5.34 8.14
N CYS A 125 17.95 -5.18 9.46
CA CYS A 125 18.39 -4.01 10.24
C CYS A 125 19.76 -4.15 10.92
N GLY A 126 20.63 -5.04 10.44
CA GLY A 126 22.02 -5.13 10.88
C GLY A 126 22.18 -5.76 12.28
N GLY A 127 22.33 -7.08 12.33
CA GLY A 127 22.66 -7.85 13.54
C GLY A 127 21.55 -7.97 14.59
N GLN A 128 20.60 -7.02 14.64
CA GLN A 128 19.41 -7.04 15.49
C GLN A 128 18.12 -7.05 14.66
N ARG A 129 17.01 -7.47 15.28
CA ARG A 129 15.69 -7.46 14.64
C ARG A 129 15.20 -6.03 14.46
N CYS A 130 14.63 -5.75 13.29
CA CYS A 130 14.02 -4.45 12.99
C CYS A 130 12.82 -4.11 13.90
N ALA A 131 12.10 -5.13 14.35
CA ALA A 131 10.89 -5.00 15.14
C ALA A 131 10.61 -6.30 15.90
N GLU A 132 9.79 -6.20 16.92
CA GLU A 132 9.12 -7.36 17.51
C GLU A 132 7.83 -7.65 16.76
N VAL A 133 7.43 -8.92 16.68
CA VAL A 133 6.24 -9.35 15.93
C VAL A 133 5.29 -10.14 16.82
N LEU A 134 4.02 -9.77 16.78
CA LEU A 134 2.93 -10.35 17.54
C LEU A 134 1.78 -10.73 16.60
N VAL A 135 1.26 -11.95 16.72
CA VAL A 135 0.04 -12.36 16.02
C VAL A 135 -1.14 -12.21 16.98
N CYS A 136 -2.15 -11.46 16.56
CA CYS A 136 -3.39 -11.27 17.28
C CYS A 136 -4.52 -12.02 16.58
N ASP A 137 -4.84 -13.19 17.11
CA ASP A 137 -5.88 -14.07 16.61
C ASP A 137 -7.20 -13.73 17.29
N VAL A 138 -8.10 -13.11 16.53
CA VAL A 138 -9.41 -12.64 16.98
C VAL A 138 -10.53 -13.62 16.63
N GLU A 139 -10.19 -14.84 16.21
CA GLU A 139 -11.17 -15.89 15.94
C GLU A 139 -12.10 -16.11 17.14
N SER A 140 -13.40 -16.16 16.86
CA SER A 140 -14.44 -16.22 17.89
C SER A 140 -15.40 -17.39 17.71
N GLY A 141 -15.32 -18.10 16.59
CA GLY A 141 -16.11 -19.28 16.27
C GLY A 141 -15.59 -20.55 16.97
N PRO A 142 -16.30 -21.68 16.76
CA PRO A 142 -16.01 -22.94 17.46
C PRO A 142 -14.75 -23.66 16.96
N GLN A 143 -14.19 -23.21 15.84
CA GLN A 143 -13.05 -23.85 15.18
C GLN A 143 -11.89 -22.86 15.16
N GLU A 144 -10.71 -23.35 15.55
CA GLU A 144 -9.50 -22.53 15.65
C GLU A 144 -8.97 -22.09 14.28
N ASN A 145 -8.20 -21.01 14.31
CA ASN A 145 -7.44 -20.52 13.18
C ASN A 145 -6.16 -21.34 13.01
N GLN A 146 -6.16 -22.28 12.06
CA GLN A 146 -5.08 -23.24 11.84
C GLN A 146 -3.72 -22.58 11.53
N ASP A 147 -3.72 -21.51 10.74
CA ASP A 147 -2.49 -20.78 10.39
C ASP A 147 -1.87 -20.14 11.64
N SER A 148 -2.72 -19.56 12.50
CA SER A 148 -2.31 -18.98 13.78
C SER A 148 -1.76 -20.05 14.73
N SER A 149 -2.45 -21.19 14.85
CA SER A 149 -2.00 -22.32 15.69
C SER A 149 -0.65 -22.89 15.22
N LEU A 150 -0.39 -22.95 13.91
CA LEU A 150 0.92 -23.36 13.37
C LEU A 150 2.04 -22.37 13.76
N LEU A 151 1.74 -21.07 13.75
CA LEU A 151 2.70 -20.01 14.04
C LEU A 151 3.06 -19.88 15.53
N GLU A 152 2.28 -20.45 16.45
CA GLU A 152 2.56 -20.42 17.91
C GLU A 152 3.90 -21.04 18.33
N ALA A 153 4.40 -21.96 17.51
CA ALA A 153 5.71 -22.55 17.71
C ALA A 153 6.84 -21.51 17.52
N HIS A 154 6.61 -20.48 16.72
CA HIS A 154 7.63 -19.53 16.27
C HIS A 154 7.43 -18.11 16.79
N PHE A 155 6.17 -17.66 16.91
CA PHE A 155 5.80 -16.29 17.29
C PHE A 155 4.90 -16.30 18.54
N LYS A 156 4.86 -15.15 19.22
CA LYS A 156 3.83 -14.94 20.24
C LYS A 156 2.48 -14.74 19.57
N VAL A 157 1.53 -15.61 19.89
CA VAL A 157 0.12 -15.46 19.53
C VAL A 157 -0.66 -15.01 20.76
N ILE A 158 -1.53 -14.02 20.57
CA ILE A 158 -2.50 -13.57 21.58
C ILE A 158 -3.91 -13.85 21.10
N ARG A 159 -4.75 -14.29 22.05
CA ARG A 159 -6.17 -14.54 21.85
C ARG A 159 -6.97 -13.86 22.95
N ARG A 160 -8.27 -13.71 22.72
CA ARG A 160 -9.21 -13.27 23.76
C ARG A 160 -9.28 -14.31 24.87
N SER A 161 -9.36 -13.86 26.11
CA SER A 161 -9.73 -14.74 27.22
C SER A 161 -11.20 -15.19 27.09
N PRO A 162 -11.63 -16.26 27.77
CA PRO A 162 -13.02 -16.69 27.77
C PRO A 162 -14.01 -15.58 28.16
N GLU A 163 -13.64 -14.73 29.13
CA GLU A 163 -14.45 -13.59 29.58
C GLU A 163 -14.55 -12.50 28.49
N GLU A 164 -13.45 -12.24 27.78
CA GLU A 164 -13.41 -11.28 26.67
C GLU A 164 -14.19 -11.81 25.45
N GLN A 165 -14.18 -13.12 25.22
CA GLN A 165 -14.92 -13.78 24.15
C GLN A 165 -16.43 -13.74 24.39
N LEU A 166 -16.89 -13.95 25.62
CA LEU A 166 -18.29 -13.80 26.01
C LEU A 166 -18.84 -12.39 25.70
N ARG A 167 -18.06 -11.34 25.99
CA ARG A 167 -18.41 -9.95 25.65
C ARG A 167 -18.41 -9.69 24.14
N SER A 168 -17.62 -10.45 23.38
CA SER A 168 -17.53 -10.34 21.93
C SER A 168 -18.67 -11.06 21.19
N TRP A 169 -19.42 -11.95 21.86
CA TRP A 169 -20.49 -12.77 21.26
C TRP A 169 -21.84 -12.04 21.17
N GLU A 170 -21.92 -10.78 21.60
CA GLU A 170 -23.07 -9.93 21.29
C GLU A 170 -23.33 -9.94 19.78
N LYS A 171 -24.60 -10.07 19.35
CA LYS A 171 -24.99 -9.98 17.92
C LYS A 171 -24.76 -8.57 17.40
N ILE A 172 -23.50 -8.25 17.10
CA ILE A 172 -23.07 -6.99 16.51
C ILE A 172 -22.88 -7.15 15.01
N ASN A 173 -22.95 -6.03 14.29
CA ASN A 173 -22.71 -6.02 12.85
C ASN A 173 -21.21 -6.24 12.54
N THR A 174 -20.90 -6.71 11.34
CA THR A 174 -19.52 -7.01 10.91
C THR A 174 -18.55 -5.83 11.06
N PHE A 175 -19.00 -4.59 10.80
CA PHE A 175 -18.14 -3.41 10.87
C PHE A 175 -17.76 -3.07 12.31
N GLU A 176 -18.70 -3.19 13.23
CA GLU A 176 -18.43 -3.04 14.66
C GLU A 176 -17.53 -4.17 15.18
N ARG A 177 -17.69 -5.40 14.69
CA ARG A 177 -16.78 -6.52 15.01
C ARG A 177 -15.36 -6.22 14.54
N GLU A 178 -15.17 -5.88 13.26
CA GLU A 178 -13.87 -5.50 12.67
C GLU A 178 -13.18 -4.39 13.50
N LYS A 179 -13.95 -3.41 13.97
CA LYS A 179 -13.46 -2.33 14.85
C LYS A 179 -13.02 -2.85 16.23
N ARG A 180 -13.87 -3.64 16.91
CA ARG A 180 -13.58 -4.18 18.25
C ARG A 180 -12.36 -5.12 18.23
N ASP A 181 -12.23 -5.93 17.18
CA ASP A 181 -11.06 -6.78 16.93
C ASP A 181 -9.78 -5.94 16.81
N TYR A 182 -9.84 -4.88 16.00
CA TYR A 182 -8.72 -3.96 15.80
C TYR A 182 -8.29 -3.27 17.10
N VAL A 183 -9.25 -2.75 17.88
CA VAL A 183 -9.00 -2.09 19.17
C VAL A 183 -8.44 -3.07 20.20
N PHE A 184 -8.96 -4.29 20.25
CA PHE A 184 -8.46 -5.35 21.12
C PHE A 184 -6.98 -5.63 20.86
N CYS A 185 -6.60 -5.84 19.60
CA CYS A 185 -5.22 -6.12 19.22
C CYS A 185 -4.26 -4.96 19.52
N LEU A 186 -4.70 -3.72 19.25
CA LEU A 186 -3.93 -2.52 19.62
C LEU A 186 -3.63 -2.47 21.12
N ARG A 187 -4.66 -2.61 21.96
CA ARG A 187 -4.52 -2.52 23.42
C ARG A 187 -3.73 -3.67 24.00
N LYS A 188 -3.97 -4.91 23.56
CA LYS A 188 -3.24 -6.07 24.06
C LYS A 188 -1.76 -5.99 23.69
N GLY A 189 -1.44 -5.64 22.45
CA GLY A 189 -0.05 -5.43 22.03
C GLY A 189 0.65 -4.37 22.88
N TRP A 190 -0.01 -3.22 23.10
CA TRP A 190 0.53 -2.18 23.98
C TRP A 190 0.71 -2.63 25.43
N ASN A 191 -0.31 -3.28 26.01
CA ASN A 191 -0.29 -3.66 27.41
C ASN A 191 0.78 -4.71 27.73
N LEU A 192 1.05 -5.62 26.81
CA LEU A 192 2.04 -6.67 26.99
C LEU A 192 3.47 -6.17 26.86
N LEU A 193 3.73 -5.26 25.92
CA LEU A 193 5.09 -4.95 25.49
C LEU A 193 5.52 -3.50 25.68
N LYS A 194 4.57 -2.57 25.87
CA LYS A 194 4.84 -1.12 25.98
C LYS A 194 5.81 -0.59 24.90
N PRO A 195 5.58 -0.90 23.60
CA PRO A 195 6.47 -0.49 22.52
C PRO A 195 6.58 1.02 22.40
N ARG A 196 7.53 1.56 21.63
CA ARG A 196 7.56 2.99 21.32
C ARG A 196 6.65 3.34 20.15
N ASN A 197 6.52 2.44 19.18
CA ASN A 197 5.68 2.61 18.00
C ASN A 197 5.00 1.28 17.65
N ILE A 198 3.78 1.33 17.11
CA ILE A 198 3.05 0.13 16.67
C ILE A 198 2.75 0.22 15.18
N VAL A 199 3.06 -0.84 14.44
CA VAL A 199 2.47 -1.12 13.14
C VAL A 199 1.40 -2.17 13.32
N VAL A 200 0.21 -1.94 12.78
CA VAL A 200 -0.83 -2.94 12.65
C VAL A 200 -0.94 -3.36 11.20
N LEU A 201 -0.84 -4.66 10.95
CA LEU A 201 -1.07 -5.28 9.65
C LEU A 201 -2.30 -6.18 9.74
N GLU A 202 -3.11 -6.19 8.69
CA GLU A 202 -4.07 -7.28 8.46
C GLU A 202 -3.31 -8.48 7.88
N ASP A 203 -3.87 -9.67 8.04
CA ASP A 203 -3.22 -10.94 7.68
C ASP A 203 -3.08 -11.20 6.18
N ASP A 204 -3.54 -10.28 5.34
CA ASP A 204 -3.37 -10.25 3.89
C ASP A 204 -2.65 -8.98 3.38
N ALA A 205 -1.96 -8.27 4.29
CA ALA A 205 -1.12 -7.11 3.97
C ALA A 205 0.36 -7.52 3.86
N LEU A 206 0.80 -7.96 2.68
CA LEU A 206 2.15 -8.47 2.44
C LEU A 206 3.20 -7.35 2.42
N PRO A 207 4.19 -7.31 3.35
CA PRO A 207 5.20 -6.26 3.39
C PRO A 207 6.19 -6.30 2.24
N THR A 208 6.57 -5.12 1.75
CA THR A 208 7.62 -4.95 0.74
C THR A 208 9.03 -5.19 1.32
N PRO A 209 10.04 -5.54 0.50
CA PRO A 209 11.40 -5.78 0.99
C PRO A 209 12.03 -4.60 1.74
N ASP A 210 11.67 -3.37 1.37
CA ASP A 210 12.18 -2.13 1.97
C ASP A 210 11.35 -1.63 3.16
N PHE A 211 10.34 -2.40 3.61
CA PHE A 211 9.36 -2.02 4.63
C PHE A 211 9.98 -1.37 5.88
N PHE A 212 10.92 -2.05 6.55
CA PHE A 212 11.51 -1.55 7.79
C PHE A 212 12.43 -0.34 7.56
N SER A 213 13.18 -0.32 6.46
CA SER A 213 14.03 0.82 6.11
C SER A 213 13.21 2.09 5.96
N VAL A 214 12.06 1.98 5.29
CA VAL A 214 11.14 3.11 5.10
C VAL A 214 10.43 3.47 6.39
N VAL A 215 9.92 2.50 7.17
CA VAL A 215 9.25 2.79 8.46
C VAL A 215 10.20 3.52 9.42
N THR A 216 11.44 3.07 9.55
CA THR A 216 12.45 3.74 10.38
C THR A 216 12.73 5.15 9.87
N ASN A 217 12.85 5.34 8.55
CA ASN A 217 13.02 6.66 7.96
C ASN A 217 11.80 7.56 8.21
N LEU A 218 10.57 7.05 8.17
CA LEU A 218 9.37 7.84 8.46
C LEU A 218 9.34 8.29 9.92
N LEU A 219 9.64 7.37 10.85
CA LEU A 219 9.67 7.65 12.29
C LEU A 219 10.77 8.64 12.67
N SER A 220 11.88 8.72 11.91
CA SER A 220 12.94 9.69 12.16
C SER A 220 12.58 11.12 11.74
N ARG A 221 11.55 11.31 10.89
CA ARG A 221 11.13 12.64 10.42
C ARG A 221 10.25 13.34 11.47
N ARG A 222 10.35 14.67 11.57
CA ARG A 222 9.63 15.49 12.58
C ARG A 222 8.11 15.31 12.56
N PHE A 223 7.51 15.04 11.41
CA PHE A 223 6.05 14.91 11.28
C PHE A 223 5.47 13.75 12.12
N ALA A 224 6.23 12.67 12.30
CA ALA A 224 5.77 11.47 13.00
C ALA A 224 5.36 11.77 14.45
N ARG A 225 6.03 12.71 15.11
CA ARG A 225 5.76 13.10 16.51
C ARG A 225 4.38 13.71 16.73
N TYR A 226 3.77 14.27 15.68
CA TYR A 226 2.49 14.97 15.74
C TYR A 226 1.42 14.27 14.89
N THR A 227 1.62 12.97 14.63
CA THR A 227 0.77 12.19 13.75
C THR A 227 0.02 11.13 14.56
N LEU A 228 -1.31 11.12 14.43
CA LEU A 228 -2.19 10.12 15.01
C LEU A 228 -1.94 8.74 14.36
N TYR A 229 -1.88 8.70 13.03
CA TYR A 229 -1.56 7.49 12.28
C TYR A 229 -0.98 7.80 10.90
N VAL A 230 -0.23 6.85 10.36
CA VAL A 230 0.30 6.85 9.00
C VAL A 230 -0.24 5.62 8.27
N LYS A 231 -1.01 5.83 7.19
CA LYS A 231 -1.45 4.75 6.30
C LYS A 231 -0.28 4.28 5.45
N LEU A 232 -0.02 2.97 5.48
CA LEU A 232 1.06 2.34 4.71
C LEU A 232 0.54 1.70 3.41
N TYR A 233 -0.77 1.80 3.17
CA TYR A 233 -1.44 1.30 1.98
C TYR A 233 -2.61 2.21 1.58
N HIS A 234 -2.76 2.42 0.29
CA HIS A 234 -3.95 2.98 -0.32
C HIS A 234 -4.19 2.29 -1.68
N PRO A 235 -5.43 1.88 -2.03
CA PRO A 235 -5.68 1.15 -3.27
C PRO A 235 -5.18 1.91 -4.51
N GLU A 236 -4.41 1.23 -5.35
CA GLU A 236 -3.72 1.79 -6.52
C GLU A 236 -4.71 2.43 -7.50
N ARG A 237 -5.91 1.82 -7.64
CA ARG A 237 -6.99 2.37 -8.49
C ARG A 237 -7.48 3.76 -8.07
N LEU A 238 -7.25 4.16 -6.82
CA LEU A 238 -7.63 5.45 -6.25
C LEU A 238 -6.46 6.45 -6.18
N GLN A 239 -5.27 6.06 -6.65
CA GLN A 239 -4.05 6.87 -6.61
C GLN A 239 -3.83 7.72 -7.88
N ARG A 240 -4.87 8.07 -8.63
CA ARG A 240 -4.75 8.86 -9.88
C ARG A 240 -4.35 10.31 -9.63
N TYR A 241 -3.82 11.03 -10.64
CA TYR A 241 -3.56 12.46 -10.52
C TYR A 241 -4.85 13.26 -10.49
N TRP A 242 -5.83 12.86 -11.30
CA TRP A 242 -7.18 13.43 -11.27
C TRP A 242 -7.92 12.95 -10.01
N ASN A 243 -7.71 13.67 -8.90
CA ASN A 243 -8.34 13.40 -7.61
C ASN A 243 -8.50 14.71 -6.83
N PRO A 244 -9.39 14.81 -5.82
CA PRO A 244 -9.65 16.06 -5.13
C PRO A 244 -8.47 16.53 -4.25
N GLU A 245 -7.44 15.71 -4.02
CA GLU A 245 -6.30 16.14 -3.22
C GLU A 245 -5.38 17.09 -4.00
N PRO A 246 -5.17 18.33 -3.51
CA PRO A 246 -4.48 19.37 -4.27
C PRO A 246 -2.99 19.05 -4.52
N TYR A 247 -2.34 18.32 -3.62
CA TYR A 247 -0.93 17.96 -3.79
C TYR A 247 -0.70 17.06 -5.01
N ARG A 248 -1.69 16.23 -5.40
CA ARG A 248 -1.60 15.37 -6.58
C ARG A 248 -1.65 16.19 -7.87
N LEU A 249 -2.51 17.21 -7.90
CA LEU A 249 -2.56 18.15 -9.03
C LEU A 249 -1.26 18.96 -9.17
N LEU A 250 -0.69 19.41 -8.04
CA LEU A 250 0.60 20.11 -8.05
C LEU A 250 1.75 19.21 -8.52
N GLU A 251 1.79 17.96 -8.05
CA GLU A 251 2.74 16.96 -8.54
C GLU A 251 2.58 16.72 -10.05
N TRP A 252 1.35 16.63 -10.52
CA TRP A 252 1.04 16.39 -11.93
C TRP A 252 1.52 17.51 -12.84
N VAL A 253 1.19 18.76 -12.49
CA VAL A 253 1.63 19.96 -13.20
C VAL A 253 3.15 20.08 -13.13
N GLY A 254 3.74 19.86 -11.95
CA GLY A 254 5.19 19.91 -11.75
C GLY A 254 5.94 18.89 -12.60
N LEU A 255 5.45 17.64 -12.64
CA LEU A 255 6.02 16.59 -13.49
C LEU A 255 5.90 16.95 -14.98
N GLY A 256 4.73 17.43 -15.41
CA GLY A 256 4.52 17.89 -16.78
C GLY A 256 5.49 19.00 -17.19
N LEU A 257 5.67 20.00 -16.33
CA LEU A 257 6.59 21.13 -16.55
C LEU A 257 8.04 20.68 -16.65
N VAL A 258 8.50 19.80 -15.75
CA VAL A 258 9.87 19.28 -15.75
C VAL A 258 10.14 18.50 -17.02
N LEU A 259 9.26 17.56 -17.39
CA LEU A 259 9.42 16.76 -18.61
C LEU A 259 9.36 17.62 -19.89
N ALA A 260 8.45 18.59 -19.95
CA ALA A 260 8.36 19.54 -21.04
C ALA A 260 9.65 20.36 -21.19
N THR A 261 10.19 20.85 -20.08
CA THR A 261 11.42 21.65 -20.07
C THR A 261 12.62 20.82 -20.52
N VAL A 262 12.78 19.60 -19.98
CA VAL A 262 13.87 18.68 -20.38
C VAL A 262 13.82 18.36 -21.87
N LEU A 263 12.61 18.14 -22.43
CA LEU A 263 12.43 17.88 -23.85
C LEU A 263 12.82 19.10 -24.71
N LEU A 264 12.38 20.30 -24.33
CA LEU A 264 12.62 21.54 -25.08
C LEU A 264 14.07 22.05 -24.97
N LEU A 265 14.77 21.70 -23.89
CA LEU A 265 16.20 21.99 -23.72
C LEU A 265 17.10 21.03 -24.50
N ASN A 266 16.57 20.00 -25.15
CA ASN A 266 17.34 19.05 -25.95
C ASN A 266 17.27 19.41 -27.45
N PRO A 267 18.21 20.23 -27.97
CA PRO A 267 18.14 20.78 -29.33
C PRO A 267 18.35 19.75 -30.44
N CYS A 268 18.70 18.50 -30.10
CA CYS A 268 19.16 17.52 -31.08
C CYS A 268 18.03 16.73 -31.77
N ARG A 269 16.75 16.89 -31.39
CA ARG A 269 15.71 15.94 -31.85
C ARG A 269 14.44 16.54 -32.45
N PHE A 270 14.14 17.83 -32.26
CA PHE A 270 12.88 18.41 -32.74
C PHE A 270 13.00 19.86 -33.22
N THR A 271 12.06 20.31 -34.06
CA THR A 271 11.95 21.73 -34.45
C THR A 271 11.26 22.60 -33.40
N PHE A 272 10.88 22.03 -32.25
CA PHE A 272 10.29 22.76 -31.14
C PHE A 272 11.34 23.61 -30.42
N THR A 273 11.00 24.86 -30.14
CA THR A 273 11.84 25.80 -29.41
C THR A 273 11.31 26.03 -28.00
N LEU A 274 12.16 26.51 -27.09
CA LEU A 274 11.74 26.93 -25.75
C LEU A 274 10.91 28.23 -25.82
N SER A 275 9.65 28.11 -26.23
CA SER A 275 8.64 29.17 -26.21
C SER A 275 7.55 28.82 -25.20
N TRP A 276 6.83 29.83 -24.69
CA TRP A 276 5.74 29.61 -23.74
C TRP A 276 4.66 28.66 -24.30
N ALA A 277 4.38 28.76 -25.61
CA ALA A 277 3.37 27.95 -26.27
C ALA A 277 3.79 26.48 -26.36
N HIS A 278 5.05 26.20 -26.72
CA HIS A 278 5.57 24.83 -26.73
C HIS A 278 5.66 24.26 -25.32
N LEU A 279 6.08 25.06 -24.34
CA LEU A 279 6.15 24.64 -22.95
C LEU A 279 4.77 24.26 -22.41
N LEU A 280 3.76 25.10 -22.64
CA LEU A 280 2.38 24.81 -22.24
C LEU A 280 1.86 23.55 -22.93
N PHE A 281 2.04 23.44 -24.25
CA PHE A 281 1.62 22.26 -25.01
C PHE A 281 2.25 20.98 -24.45
N PHE A 282 3.57 20.94 -24.28
CA PHE A 282 4.25 19.75 -23.78
C PHE A 282 3.93 19.46 -22.32
N THR A 283 3.68 20.47 -21.50
CA THR A 283 3.22 20.29 -20.12
C THR A 283 1.89 19.55 -20.09
N LEU A 284 0.90 20.02 -20.85
CA LEU A 284 -0.40 19.37 -20.97
C LEU A 284 -0.31 17.98 -21.60
N TYR A 285 0.56 17.82 -22.61
CA TYR A 285 0.83 16.53 -23.25
C TYR A 285 1.38 15.51 -22.24
N PHE A 286 2.42 15.85 -21.48
CA PHE A 286 3.00 14.94 -20.49
C PHE A 286 2.05 14.69 -19.34
N MET A 287 1.29 15.69 -18.91
CA MET A 287 0.20 15.50 -17.95
C MET A 287 -0.79 14.44 -18.46
N ALA A 288 -1.29 14.56 -19.68
CA ALA A 288 -2.20 13.57 -20.25
C ALA A 288 -1.56 12.17 -20.34
N VAL A 289 -0.31 12.07 -20.78
CA VAL A 289 0.43 10.80 -20.87
C VAL A 289 0.51 10.10 -19.50
N THR A 290 0.92 10.83 -18.45
CA THR A 290 1.14 10.24 -17.12
C THR A 290 -0.16 9.82 -16.44
N GLU A 291 -1.24 10.58 -16.64
CA GLU A 291 -2.57 10.21 -16.12
C GLU A 291 -3.14 8.97 -16.82
N LEU A 292 -3.00 8.88 -18.15
CA LEU A 292 -3.54 7.75 -18.93
C LEU A 292 -2.76 6.44 -18.68
N LEU A 293 -1.45 6.51 -18.44
CA LEU A 293 -0.65 5.35 -18.07
C LEU A 293 -0.96 4.88 -16.64
N GLY A 294 -1.13 5.81 -15.70
CA GLY A 294 -1.43 5.55 -14.31
C GLY A 294 -0.30 6.02 -13.37
N ARG A 295 -0.65 6.90 -12.44
CA ARG A 295 0.27 7.52 -11.47
C ARG A 295 1.02 6.50 -10.61
N HIS A 296 0.35 5.44 -10.13
CA HIS A 296 0.96 4.46 -9.22
C HIS A 296 2.18 3.75 -9.84
N TYR A 297 2.22 3.55 -11.17
CA TYR A 297 3.41 3.01 -11.84
C TYR A 297 4.61 3.97 -11.77
N LEU A 298 4.36 5.28 -11.79
CA LEU A 298 5.41 6.31 -11.65
C LEU A 298 5.88 6.44 -10.20
N LEU A 299 5.00 6.18 -9.22
CA LEU A 299 5.35 6.20 -7.80
C LEU A 299 6.41 5.14 -7.45
N GLU A 300 6.48 4.03 -8.20
CA GLU A 300 7.47 2.98 -7.99
C GLU A 300 8.92 3.50 -8.11
N VAL A 301 9.15 4.59 -8.86
CA VAL A 301 10.48 5.25 -8.93
C VAL A 301 10.94 5.76 -7.55
N ARG A 302 10.01 6.08 -6.65
CA ARG A 302 10.34 6.52 -5.29
C ARG A 302 10.90 5.40 -4.42
N ARG A 303 10.78 4.13 -4.81
CA ARG A 303 11.37 3.01 -4.07
C ARG A 303 12.89 2.97 -4.13
N LEU A 304 13.51 3.75 -5.01
CA LEU A 304 14.97 3.81 -5.13
C LEU A 304 15.67 4.17 -3.82
N LEU A 305 15.06 5.06 -3.01
CA LEU A 305 15.60 5.49 -1.73
C LEU A 305 14.48 5.77 -0.73
N PRO A 306 14.63 5.42 0.57
CA PRO A 306 13.62 5.70 1.60
C PRO A 306 13.24 7.18 1.69
N GLN A 307 14.16 8.09 1.37
CA GLN A 307 13.92 9.54 1.39
C GLN A 307 12.95 10.00 0.29
N PHE A 308 12.81 9.25 -0.80
CA PHE A 308 11.93 9.60 -1.91
C PHE A 308 10.46 9.25 -1.66
N TYR A 309 10.17 8.47 -0.62
CA TYR A 309 8.80 8.23 -0.19
C TYR A 309 8.14 9.54 0.25
N ALA A 310 7.02 9.83 -0.40
CA ALA A 310 6.22 11.00 -0.11
C ALA A 310 5.31 10.73 1.09
N VAL A 311 5.11 11.78 1.88
CA VAL A 311 4.18 11.79 3.01
C VAL A 311 3.11 12.82 2.69
N SER A 312 1.88 12.36 2.55
CA SER A 312 0.74 13.17 2.19
C SER A 312 -0.34 13.09 3.27
N PRO A 313 -1.32 14.00 3.33
CA PRO A 313 -2.48 13.83 4.20
C PRO A 313 -3.17 12.48 3.97
N ALA A 314 -3.64 11.83 5.04
CA ALA A 314 -4.37 10.57 4.92
C ALA A 314 -5.71 10.77 4.18
N THR A 315 -6.10 9.77 3.39
CA THR A 315 -7.41 9.69 2.74
C THR A 315 -8.36 8.82 3.55
N GLU A 316 -9.65 8.83 3.21
CA GLU A 316 -10.68 8.10 3.97
C GLU A 316 -10.47 6.58 3.94
N CYS A 317 -10.30 6.00 2.74
CA CYS A 317 -10.31 4.54 2.64
C CYS A 317 -9.06 3.86 3.21
N CYS A 318 -9.37 2.76 3.87
CA CYS A 318 -8.62 1.53 4.01
C CYS A 318 -7.55 1.56 5.11
N THR A 319 -7.42 0.44 5.82
CA THR A 319 -6.53 0.26 6.98
C THR A 319 -5.79 -1.10 7.01
N PRO A 320 -5.44 -1.75 5.88
CA PRO A 320 -4.77 -3.06 5.95
C PRO A 320 -3.35 -2.95 6.53
N ALA A 321 -2.74 -1.76 6.49
CA ALA A 321 -1.48 -1.50 7.15
C ALA A 321 -1.42 -0.06 7.68
N MET A 322 -1.19 0.07 8.99
CA MET A 322 -1.25 1.34 9.73
C MET A 322 -0.07 1.45 10.68
N LEU A 323 0.63 2.57 10.68
CA LEU A 323 1.66 2.92 11.66
C LEU A 323 1.13 3.94 12.68
N PHE A 324 1.36 3.69 13.96
CA PHE A 324 0.98 4.49 15.12
C PHE A 324 2.25 4.92 15.88
N PRO A 325 2.72 6.16 15.68
CA PRO A 325 3.90 6.67 16.38
C PRO A 325 3.62 7.00 17.86
N GLY A 326 4.51 6.60 18.78
CA GLY A 326 4.34 6.90 20.21
C GLY A 326 3.06 6.32 20.80
N ASP A 327 2.44 7.09 21.69
CA ASP A 327 1.18 6.71 22.37
C ASP A 327 -0.07 6.90 21.49
N SER A 328 0.09 7.20 20.19
CA SER A 328 -1.04 7.46 19.30
C SER A 328 -1.95 6.23 19.13
N SER A 329 -1.40 5.02 19.28
CA SER A 329 -2.15 3.76 19.23
C SER A 329 -3.26 3.68 20.28
N LEU A 330 -2.99 4.13 21.51
CA LEU A 330 -3.97 4.15 22.60
C LEU A 330 -5.06 5.19 22.37
N ARG A 331 -4.68 6.39 21.90
CA ARG A 331 -5.64 7.45 21.57
C ARG A 331 -6.58 7.01 20.44
N VAL A 332 -6.03 6.35 19.41
CA VAL A 332 -6.81 5.73 18.32
C VAL A 332 -7.79 4.69 18.87
N ALA A 333 -7.36 3.84 19.80
CA ALA A 333 -8.24 2.86 20.43
C ALA A 333 -9.39 3.53 21.21
N GLU A 334 -9.12 4.59 21.97
CA GLU A 334 -10.15 5.36 22.69
C GLU A 334 -11.16 6.03 21.74
N TYR A 335 -10.66 6.63 20.65
CA TYR A 335 -11.48 7.26 19.62
C TYR A 335 -12.41 6.28 18.90
N LEU A 336 -11.90 5.08 18.58
CA LEU A 336 -12.70 4.03 17.98
C LEU A 336 -13.74 3.46 18.95
N ASP A 337 -13.40 3.29 20.23
CA ASP A 337 -14.36 2.83 21.23
C ASP A 337 -15.53 3.80 21.44
N ALA A 338 -15.26 5.10 21.34
CA ALA A 338 -16.29 6.14 21.44
C ALA A 338 -17.25 6.18 20.24
N SER A 339 -17.00 5.40 19.19
CA SER A 339 -17.78 5.40 17.94
C SER A 339 -18.35 4.02 17.64
N PHE A 340 -19.60 3.94 17.18
CA PHE A 340 -20.18 2.68 16.72
C PHE A 340 -20.07 2.54 15.20
N CYS A 341 -19.47 1.45 14.72
CA CYS A 341 -19.24 1.23 13.29
C CYS A 341 -20.42 0.50 12.63
N THR A 342 -20.78 0.95 11.44
CA THR A 342 -21.86 0.39 10.61
C THR A 342 -21.50 0.48 9.13
N LYS A 343 -22.36 -0.05 8.26
CA LYS A 343 -22.18 0.07 6.81
C LYS A 343 -22.15 1.54 6.39
N GLY A 344 -21.08 1.97 5.71
CA GLY A 344 -20.86 3.36 5.31
C GLY A 344 -20.21 4.24 6.40
N ASN A 345 -19.98 3.69 7.59
CA ASN A 345 -19.23 4.33 8.67
C ASN A 345 -18.33 3.27 9.34
N ALA A 346 -17.44 2.69 8.55
CA ALA A 346 -16.49 1.69 9.03
C ALA A 346 -15.32 2.35 9.77
N LYS A 347 -14.44 1.53 10.38
CA LYS A 347 -13.33 2.00 11.23
C LYS A 347 -12.44 3.05 10.54
N ASP A 348 -12.21 2.90 9.24
CA ASP A 348 -11.42 3.82 8.41
C ASP A 348 -12.12 5.18 8.21
N THR A 349 -13.41 5.17 7.86
CA THR A 349 -14.24 6.38 7.81
C THR A 349 -14.29 7.10 9.16
N VAL A 350 -14.47 6.37 10.25
CA VAL A 350 -14.49 6.93 11.62
C VAL A 350 -13.17 7.63 11.93
N LEU A 351 -12.03 6.96 11.70
CA LEU A 351 -10.71 7.57 11.93
C LEU A 351 -10.47 8.81 11.08
N TYR A 352 -10.91 8.79 9.83
CA TYR A 352 -10.80 9.93 8.94
C TYR A 352 -11.66 11.12 9.40
N GLN A 353 -12.90 10.87 9.80
CA GLN A 353 -13.80 11.91 10.32
C GLN A 353 -13.30 12.49 11.63
N LEU A 354 -12.79 11.66 12.54
CA LEU A 354 -12.26 12.12 13.83
C LEU A 354 -11.01 12.98 13.65
N MET A 355 -10.09 12.61 12.76
CA MET A 355 -8.93 13.43 12.42
C MET A 355 -9.32 14.82 11.89
N LYS A 356 -10.42 14.93 11.13
CA LYS A 356 -10.93 16.23 10.66
C LYS A 356 -11.59 17.07 11.76
N LYS A 357 -12.23 16.42 12.74
CA LYS A 357 -13.01 17.09 13.79
C LYS A 357 -12.17 17.51 14.98
N LEU A 358 -11.16 16.71 15.34
CA LEU A 358 -10.36 16.93 16.55
C LEU A 358 -9.20 17.89 16.27
N PRO A 359 -9.12 19.03 16.96
CA PRO A 359 -8.05 20.00 16.77
C PRO A 359 -6.71 19.39 17.19
N GLY A 360 -5.69 19.58 16.36
CA GLY A 360 -4.32 19.11 16.64
C GLY A 360 -4.03 17.69 16.16
N GLU A 361 -5.04 16.87 15.86
CA GLU A 361 -4.82 15.56 15.26
C GLU A 361 -4.47 15.68 13.77
N ARG A 362 -3.45 14.91 13.35
CA ARG A 362 -3.05 14.82 11.95
C ARG A 362 -2.88 13.36 11.58
N ALA A 363 -3.26 13.03 10.36
CA ALA A 363 -3.00 11.71 9.80
C ALA A 363 -2.36 11.83 8.44
N HIS A 364 -1.48 10.88 8.15
CA HIS A 364 -0.72 10.87 6.91
C HIS A 364 -0.89 9.55 6.16
N SER A 365 -0.54 9.56 4.89
CA SER A 365 -0.38 8.40 4.03
C SER A 365 0.99 8.44 3.39
N VAL A 366 1.53 7.27 3.09
CA VAL A 366 2.85 7.10 2.47
C VAL A 366 2.66 6.61 1.04
N GLU A 367 3.40 7.21 0.12
CA GLU A 367 3.36 6.87 -1.30
C GLU A 367 4.79 6.66 -1.83
N PRO A 368 5.12 5.48 -2.41
CA PRO A 368 4.24 4.35 -2.73
C PRO A 368 3.84 3.49 -1.51
N ASN A 369 2.94 2.53 -1.72
CA ASN A 369 2.47 1.59 -0.69
C ASN A 369 3.65 0.75 -0.14
N LEU A 370 3.71 0.53 1.17
CA LEU A 370 4.72 -0.35 1.80
C LEU A 370 4.25 -1.80 1.93
N VAL A 371 2.99 -2.08 1.64
CA VAL A 371 2.44 -3.43 1.58
C VAL A 371 1.68 -3.63 0.27
N THR A 372 1.59 -4.88 -0.16
CA THR A 372 0.68 -5.31 -1.23
C THR A 372 -0.48 -6.06 -0.58
N HIS A 373 -1.72 -5.69 -0.91
CA HIS A 373 -2.89 -6.42 -0.42
C HIS A 373 -3.10 -7.68 -1.27
N ILE A 374 -2.86 -8.86 -0.68
CA ILE A 374 -2.92 -10.16 -1.37
C ILE A 374 -4.27 -10.88 -1.18
N GLY A 375 -5.14 -10.34 -0.32
CA GLY A 375 -6.41 -10.96 0.07
C GLY A 375 -7.45 -10.91 -1.05
N ALA A 376 -7.69 -12.05 -1.70
CA ALA A 376 -8.82 -12.21 -2.62
C ALA A 376 -10.11 -12.67 -1.93
N PHE A 377 -9.98 -13.27 -0.74
CA PHE A 377 -11.08 -13.76 0.08
C PHE A 377 -11.03 -13.10 1.46
N SER A 378 -12.16 -12.52 1.88
CA SER A 378 -12.37 -11.94 3.18
C SER A 378 -12.70 -13.01 4.23
N SER A 379 -12.15 -12.85 5.44
CA SER A 379 -12.53 -13.63 6.63
C SER A 379 -13.86 -13.21 7.24
N VAL A 380 -14.29 -11.97 6.97
CA VAL A 380 -15.39 -11.33 7.69
C VAL A 380 -16.57 -10.93 6.79
N ARG A 381 -16.36 -10.82 5.48
CA ARG A 381 -17.37 -10.42 4.49
C ARG A 381 -17.70 -11.56 3.53
N PRO A 382 -18.91 -11.56 2.93
CA PRO A 382 -19.27 -12.52 1.88
C PRO A 382 -18.31 -12.42 0.70
N ASN A 383 -17.86 -13.56 0.18
CA ASN A 383 -16.94 -13.61 -0.93
C ASN A 383 -17.67 -13.83 -2.26
N PRO A 384 -17.16 -13.24 -3.36
CA PRO A 384 -17.61 -13.61 -4.69
C PRO A 384 -17.12 -15.03 -5.03
N SER A 385 -17.89 -15.75 -5.83
CA SER A 385 -17.50 -17.09 -6.32
C SER A 385 -16.20 -17.09 -7.13
N ARG A 386 -15.91 -15.98 -7.82
CA ARG A 386 -14.67 -15.77 -8.57
C ARG A 386 -14.13 -14.35 -8.30
N PRO A 387 -13.25 -14.17 -7.30
CA PRO A 387 -12.66 -12.87 -7.01
C PRO A 387 -11.80 -12.35 -8.17
N LYS A 388 -11.75 -11.03 -8.33
CA LYS A 388 -11.01 -10.35 -9.40
C LYS A 388 -10.10 -9.27 -8.82
N LEU A 389 -9.06 -8.90 -9.56
CA LEU A 389 -8.05 -7.91 -9.14
C LEU A 389 -8.54 -6.45 -9.04
N LEU A 390 -9.80 -6.15 -9.42
CA LEU A 390 -10.35 -4.78 -9.51
C LEU A 390 -11.46 -4.51 -8.49
#